data_AF-A0A1G3TFH0-F1
#
_entry.id   AF-A0A1G3TFH0-F1
#
_cell.length_a   1.000
_cell.length_b   1.000
_cell.length_c   1.000
_cell.angle_alpha   90.00
_cell.angle_beta   90.00
_cell.angle_gamma   90.00
#
_symmetry.space_group_name_H-M   'P 1'
#
loop_
_entity.id
_entity.type
_entity.pdbx_description
1 polymer ?
#
loop_
_entity_poly.entity_id
_entity_poly.type
_entity_poly.pdbx_seq_one_letter_code
_entity_poly.pdbx_strand_id
1 'polypeptide(L)'
;MGIINKFINELIIYDYILFGSLLILFIIFVLVGVIFRRKTLLAIFIILFAFITLFAGSIFGYIAMHQYLFKNETTIISQKKLSFTKAVVVYGTLKNSSERDFKSCKITASAYKVSSNEIKNYLLKLKPIIKMSIIENDILKAQEREVKFIIEPFTYIGDYNVSIGANCK
;
A
#
# COMPACT_ATOMS: atom_id res chain seq x y z
N MET A 1 25.50 4.74 -5.56
CA MET A 1 24.48 4.14 -6.45
C MET A 1 23.25 5.03 -6.41
N GLY A 2 22.89 5.67 -7.52
CA GLY A 2 21.93 6.78 -7.55
C GLY A 2 20.50 6.41 -7.18
N ILE A 3 19.71 7.41 -6.78
CA ILE A 3 18.29 7.30 -6.37
C ILE A 3 17.46 6.59 -7.46
N ILE A 4 17.79 6.85 -8.73
CA ILE A 4 17.13 6.27 -9.91
C ILE A 4 17.33 4.74 -9.97
N ASN A 5 18.53 4.23 -9.70
CA ASN A 5 18.78 2.78 -9.71
C ASN A 5 18.02 2.04 -8.61
N LYS A 6 17.82 2.68 -7.45
CA LYS A 6 17.00 2.09 -6.37
C LYS A 6 15.53 2.00 -6.79
N PHE A 7 15.02 3.03 -7.46
CA PHE A 7 13.65 3.05 -7.95
C PHE A 7 13.43 2.00 -9.06
N ILE A 8 14.36 1.87 -10.01
CA ILE A 8 14.30 0.86 -11.07
C ILE A 8 14.36 -0.57 -10.50
N ASN A 9 15.20 -0.82 -9.50
CA ASN A 9 15.30 -2.13 -8.87
C ASN A 9 14.07 -2.47 -7.99
N GLU A 10 13.26 -1.47 -7.63
CA GLU A 10 12.00 -1.67 -6.92
C GLU A 10 10.80 -1.95 -7.84
N LEU A 11 10.93 -1.70 -9.15
CA LEU A 11 9.87 -1.95 -10.13
C LEU A 11 9.81 -3.43 -10.52
N ILE A 12 8.59 -3.97 -10.51
CA ILE A 12 8.35 -5.35 -10.92
C ILE A 12 8.08 -5.36 -12.43
N ILE A 13 8.35 -6.48 -13.10
CA ILE A 13 8.07 -6.63 -14.55
C ILE A 13 6.64 -6.26 -14.94
N TYR A 14 5.68 -6.45 -14.02
CA TYR A 14 4.27 -6.10 -14.21
C TYR A 14 4.03 -4.60 -14.28
N ASP A 15 4.80 -3.78 -13.57
CA ASP A 15 4.70 -2.32 -13.64
C ASP A 15 5.06 -1.83 -15.04
N TYR A 16 6.11 -2.41 -15.65
CA TYR A 16 6.51 -2.10 -17.02
C TYR A 16 5.44 -2.51 -18.05
N ILE A 17 4.82 -3.68 -17.88
CA ILE A 17 3.74 -4.13 -18.75
C ILE A 17 2.51 -3.21 -18.62
N LEU A 18 2.15 -2.81 -17.39
CA LEU A 18 1.02 -1.93 -17.13
C LEU A 18 1.25 -0.54 -17.74
N PHE A 19 2.37 0.12 -17.45
CA PHE A 19 2.66 1.44 -18.01
C PHE A 19 2.88 1.39 -19.53
N GLY A 20 3.54 0.34 -20.03
CA GLY A 20 3.76 0.14 -21.46
C GLY A 20 2.45 -0.04 -22.24
N SER A 21 1.54 -0.89 -21.74
CA SER A 21 0.23 -1.09 -22.38
C SER A 21 -0.64 0.17 -22.37
N LEU A 22 -0.64 0.94 -21.27
CA LEU A 22 -1.33 2.22 -21.19
C LEU A 22 -0.79 3.25 -22.17
N LEU A 23 0.53 3.29 -22.35
CA LEU A 23 1.18 4.19 -23.33
C LEU A 23 0.82 3.81 -24.77
N ILE A 24 0.81 2.52 -25.10
CA ILE A 24 0.37 2.04 -26.41
C ILE A 24 -1.10 2.40 -26.65
N LEU A 25 -1.96 2.16 -25.67
CA LEU A 25 -3.39 2.49 -25.75
C LEU A 25 -3.61 4.00 -25.94
N PHE A 26 -2.83 4.84 -25.26
CA PHE A 26 -2.83 6.29 -25.45
C PHE A 26 -2.50 6.67 -26.90
N ILE A 27 -1.43 6.11 -27.48
CA ILE A 27 -1.05 6.35 -28.87
C ILE A 27 -2.19 5.95 -29.83
N ILE A 28 -2.82 4.79 -29.59
CA ILE A 28 -3.95 4.33 -30.39
C ILE A 28 -5.11 5.34 -30.32
N PHE A 29 -5.48 5.82 -29.13
CA PHE A 29 -6.55 6.81 -29.01
C PHE A 29 -6.22 8.14 -29.68
N VAL A 30 -4.97 8.60 -29.60
CA VAL A 30 -4.53 9.81 -30.31
C VAL A 30 -4.66 9.63 -31.83
N LEU A 31 -4.20 8.49 -32.37
CA LEU A 31 -4.32 8.19 -33.80
C LEU A 31 -5.79 8.14 -34.24
N VAL A 32 -6.65 7.49 -33.46
CA VAL A 32 -8.10 7.45 -33.72
C VAL A 32 -8.68 8.86 -33.69
N GLY A 33 -8.33 9.69 -32.69
CA GLY A 33 -8.76 11.09 -32.61
C GLY A 33 -8.38 11.90 -33.86
N VAL A 34 -7.16 11.71 -34.39
CA VAL A 34 -6.70 12.36 -35.62
C VAL A 34 -7.48 11.87 -36.85
N ILE A 35 -7.76 10.57 -36.96
CA ILE A 35 -8.57 10.01 -38.05
C ILE A 35 -9.98 10.64 -38.06
N PHE A 36 -10.58 10.82 -36.89
CA PHE A 36 -11.90 11.45 -36.74
C PHE A 36 -11.87 12.99 -36.76
N ARG A 37 -10.79 13.63 -37.23
CA ARG A 37 -10.64 15.10 -37.33
C ARG A 37 -11.84 15.82 -37.95
N ARG A 38 -12.56 15.19 -38.89
CA ARG A 38 -13.76 15.78 -39.52
C ARG A 38 -14.91 16.00 -38.55
N LYS A 39 -14.99 15.21 -37.47
CA LYS A 39 -15.96 15.36 -36.37
C LYS A 39 -15.23 15.95 -35.15
N THR A 40 -15.01 17.26 -35.17
CA THR A 40 -14.20 18.00 -34.19
C THR A 40 -14.56 17.70 -32.74
N LEU A 41 -15.85 17.65 -32.40
CA LEU A 41 -16.33 17.37 -31.04
C LEU A 41 -15.96 15.95 -30.59
N LEU A 42 -16.10 14.97 -31.48
CA LEU A 42 -15.73 13.58 -31.21
C LEU A 42 -14.21 13.41 -31.07
N ALA A 43 -13.43 14.07 -31.94
CA ALA A 43 -11.97 14.02 -31.89
C ALA A 43 -11.43 14.61 -30.57
N ILE A 44 -11.96 15.75 -30.12
CA ILE A 44 -11.59 16.37 -28.84
C ILE A 44 -11.92 15.44 -27.68
N PHE A 45 -13.11 14.82 -27.68
CA PHE A 45 -13.51 13.89 -26.63
C PHE A 45 -12.58 12.68 -26.54
N ILE A 46 -12.21 12.08 -27.68
CA ILE A 46 -11.31 10.92 -27.72
C ILE A 46 -9.92 11.28 -27.19
N ILE A 47 -9.38 12.45 -27.58
CA ILE A 47 -8.07 12.90 -27.11
C ILE A 47 -8.09 13.17 -25.61
N LEU A 48 -9.14 13.83 -25.11
CA LEU A 48 -9.30 14.06 -23.66
C LEU A 48 -9.38 12.74 -22.90
N PHE A 49 -10.15 11.78 -23.42
CA PHE A 49 -10.26 10.44 -22.86
C PHE A 49 -8.92 9.69 -22.85
N ALA A 50 -8.09 9.88 -23.88
CA ALA A 50 -6.74 9.31 -23.92
C ALA A 50 -5.88 9.80 -22.75
N PHE A 51 -5.89 11.11 -22.46
CA PHE A 51 -5.15 11.65 -21.32
C PHE A 51 -5.70 11.14 -19.99
N ILE A 52 -7.03 11.10 -19.83
CA ILE A 52 -7.66 10.58 -18.62
C ILE A 52 -7.24 9.12 -18.38
N THR A 53 -7.31 8.27 -19.40
CA THR A 53 -6.92 6.86 -19.27
C THR A 53 -5.43 6.69 -18.97
N LEU A 54 -4.55 7.54 -19.52
CA LEU A 54 -3.12 7.51 -19.21
C LEU A 54 -2.86 7.82 -17.73
N PHE A 55 -3.43 8.91 -17.19
CA PHE A 55 -3.20 9.31 -15.80
C PHE A 55 -3.96 8.44 -14.81
N ALA A 56 -5.28 8.34 -14.98
CA ALA A 56 -6.13 7.56 -14.07
C ALA A 56 -5.78 6.07 -14.15
N GLY A 57 -5.56 5.52 -15.35
CA GLY A 57 -5.17 4.13 -15.53
C GLY A 57 -3.83 3.81 -14.88
N SER A 58 -2.85 4.72 -14.93
CA SER A 58 -1.57 4.53 -14.26
C SER A 58 -1.73 4.48 -12.74
N ILE A 59 -2.51 5.38 -12.16
CA ILE A 59 -2.71 5.45 -10.70
C ILE A 59 -3.55 4.27 -10.21
N PHE A 60 -4.76 4.11 -10.75
CA PHE A 60 -5.69 3.08 -10.30
C PHE A 60 -5.23 1.69 -10.70
N GLY A 61 -4.67 1.54 -11.90
CA GLY A 61 -4.12 0.28 -12.38
C GLY A 61 -2.96 -0.20 -11.52
N TYR A 62 -2.03 0.68 -11.16
CA TYR A 62 -0.93 0.34 -10.25
C TYR A 62 -1.44 -0.14 -8.88
N ILE A 63 -2.39 0.59 -8.28
CA ILE A 63 -2.96 0.24 -6.97
C ILE A 63 -3.67 -1.11 -7.02
N ALA A 64 -4.59 -1.29 -7.98
CA ALA A 64 -5.38 -2.51 -8.11
C ALA A 64 -4.49 -3.73 -8.40
N MET A 65 -3.50 -3.56 -9.28
CA MET A 65 -2.54 -4.61 -9.61
C MET A 65 -1.72 -5.02 -8.38
N HIS A 66 -1.17 -4.06 -7.63
CA HIS A 66 -0.40 -4.36 -6.43
C HIS A 66 -1.24 -5.03 -5.34
N GLN A 67 -2.48 -4.58 -5.14
CA GLN A 67 -3.41 -5.21 -4.19
C GLN A 67 -3.75 -6.66 -4.58
N TYR A 68 -3.89 -6.93 -5.87
CA TYR A 68 -4.16 -8.27 -6.39
C TYR A 68 -2.92 -9.18 -6.27
N LEU A 69 -1.75 -8.69 -6.67
CA LEU A 69 -0.51 -9.48 -6.68
C LEU A 69 0.04 -9.76 -5.27
N PHE A 70 -0.09 -8.81 -4.34
CA PHE A 70 0.47 -8.89 -3.00
C PHE A 70 -0.60 -8.95 -1.92
N LYS A 71 -1.64 -9.75 -2.16
CA LYS A 71 -2.70 -9.96 -1.19
C LYS A 71 -2.11 -10.55 0.10
N ASN A 72 -2.27 -9.82 1.20
CA ASN A 72 -1.80 -10.23 2.51
C ASN A 72 -2.93 -10.08 3.54
N GLU A 73 -2.86 -10.89 4.59
CA GLU A 73 -3.76 -10.80 5.73
C GLU A 73 -2.92 -10.55 6.97
N THR A 74 -3.27 -9.51 7.73
CA THR A 74 -2.64 -9.21 9.02
C THR A 74 -3.70 -9.27 10.10
N THR A 75 -3.43 -10.05 11.14
CA THR A 75 -4.32 -10.17 12.30
C THR A 75 -3.54 -9.82 13.57
N ILE A 76 -4.22 -9.21 14.53
CA ILE A 76 -3.66 -8.93 15.84
C ILE A 76 -4.06 -10.06 16.76
N ILE A 77 -3.09 -10.79 17.30
CA ILE A 77 -3.34 -11.90 18.22
C ILE A 77 -3.46 -11.39 19.65
N SER A 78 -2.60 -10.46 20.06
CA SER A 78 -2.59 -9.97 21.45
C SER A 78 -1.90 -8.61 21.59
N GLN A 79 -2.43 -7.77 22.47
CA GLN A 79 -1.83 -6.50 22.87
C GLN A 79 -1.58 -6.56 24.38
N LYS A 80 -0.32 -6.49 24.81
CA LYS A 80 0.05 -6.48 26.23
C LYS A 80 0.84 -5.22 26.56
N LYS A 81 0.32 -4.42 27.50
CA LYS A 81 1.05 -3.33 28.14
C LYS A 81 1.98 -3.94 29.19
N LEU A 82 3.27 -3.65 29.11
CA LEU A 82 4.23 -4.10 30.12
C LEU A 82 4.10 -3.18 31.34
N SER A 83 3.86 -3.75 32.53
CA SER A 83 3.66 -2.98 33.76
C SER A 83 4.94 -2.29 34.27
N PHE A 84 6.11 -2.80 33.86
CA PHE A 84 7.41 -2.41 34.41
C PHE A 84 8.27 -1.56 33.47
N THR A 85 7.85 -1.38 32.21
CA THR A 85 8.55 -0.57 31.21
C THR A 85 7.55 0.28 30.41
N LYS A 86 7.99 1.42 29.88
CA LYS A 86 7.18 2.25 28.96
C LYS A 86 7.16 1.61 27.58
N ALA A 87 6.57 0.42 27.49
CA ALA A 87 6.60 -0.43 26.32
C ALA A 87 5.26 -1.12 26.10
N VAL A 88 4.85 -1.23 24.84
CA VAL A 88 3.67 -2.02 24.45
C VAL A 88 4.15 -3.13 23.51
N VAL A 89 3.86 -4.37 23.87
CA VAL A 89 4.16 -5.52 23.02
C VAL A 89 2.91 -5.90 22.26
N VAL A 90 3.04 -5.93 20.94
CA VAL A 90 1.96 -6.26 20.02
C VAL A 90 2.37 -7.54 19.30
N TYR A 91 1.57 -8.58 19.50
CA TYR A 91 1.68 -9.85 18.80
C TYR A 91 0.65 -9.87 17.68
N GLY A 92 1.10 -10.15 16.46
CA GLY A 92 0.22 -10.36 15.32
C GLY A 92 0.72 -11.49 14.44
N THR A 93 -0.11 -11.96 13.52
CA THR A 93 0.33 -12.82 12.43
C THR A 93 0.19 -12.11 11.10
N LEU A 94 1.15 -12.40 10.23
CA LEU A 94 1.11 -12.07 8.81
C LEU A 94 0.96 -13.38 8.05
N LYS A 95 -0.12 -13.48 7.27
CA LYS A 95 -0.34 -14.60 6.36
C LYS A 95 -0.21 -14.12 4.92
N ASN A 96 0.61 -14.84 4.16
CA ASN A 96 0.71 -14.64 2.72
C ASN A 96 -0.44 -15.39 2.03
N SER A 97 -1.49 -14.67 1.66
CA SER A 97 -2.62 -15.22 0.89
C SER A 97 -2.48 -15.01 -0.62
N SER A 98 -1.32 -14.53 -1.08
CA SER A 98 -1.01 -14.38 -2.49
C SER A 98 -0.57 -15.71 -3.12
N GLU A 99 -0.51 -15.76 -4.45
CA GLU A 99 0.01 -16.91 -5.17
C GLU A 99 1.54 -16.96 -5.27
N ARG A 100 2.25 -16.03 -4.59
CA ARG A 100 3.70 -15.84 -4.72
C ARG A 100 4.37 -15.74 -3.36
N ASP A 101 5.67 -15.95 -3.34
CA ASP A 101 6.48 -15.69 -2.15
C ASP A 101 6.75 -14.19 -2.03
N PHE A 102 6.66 -13.66 -0.81
CA PHE A 102 7.09 -12.30 -0.51
C PHE A 102 8.59 -12.31 -0.25
N LYS A 103 9.35 -11.56 -1.06
CA LYS A 103 10.79 -11.36 -0.85
C LYS A 103 11.05 -10.45 0.33
N SER A 104 10.24 -9.41 0.48
CA SER A 104 10.37 -8.44 1.56
C SER A 104 9.01 -7.89 1.93
N CYS A 105 8.66 -8.00 3.21
CA CYS A 105 7.47 -7.40 3.77
C CYS A 105 7.79 -6.38 4.86
N LYS A 106 7.35 -5.13 4.64
CA LYS A 106 7.41 -4.07 5.64
C LYS A 106 6.13 -4.10 6.45
N ILE A 107 6.25 -4.55 7.70
CA ILE A 107 5.13 -4.69 8.62
C ILE A 107 5.20 -3.51 9.58
N THR A 108 4.11 -2.78 9.70
CA THR A 108 4.02 -1.50 10.41
C THR A 108 2.98 -1.58 11.50
N ALA A 109 3.39 -1.36 12.74
CA ALA A 109 2.50 -1.17 13.89
C ALA A 109 2.31 0.34 14.14
N SER A 110 1.05 0.76 14.27
CA SER A 110 0.68 2.15 14.54
C SER A 110 -0.30 2.24 15.70
N ALA A 111 -0.02 3.11 16.66
CA ALA A 111 -0.90 3.37 17.79
C ALA A 111 -1.67 4.69 17.59
N TYR A 112 -2.97 4.69 17.82
CA TYR A 112 -3.86 5.84 17.63
C TYR A 112 -4.55 6.23 18.93
N LYS A 113 -4.79 7.53 19.12
CA LYS A 113 -5.59 8.02 20.26
C LYS A 113 -7.04 7.64 20.05
N VAL A 114 -7.71 7.19 21.11
CA VAL A 114 -9.14 6.97 21.12
C VAL A 114 -9.81 8.15 21.81
N SER A 115 -10.92 8.63 21.24
CA SER A 115 -11.78 9.68 21.77
C SER A 115 -13.22 9.17 21.83
N SER A 116 -14.03 9.75 22.69
CA SER A 116 -15.47 9.43 22.80
C SER A 116 -16.31 9.80 21.57
N ASN A 117 -15.78 10.61 20.64
CA ASN A 117 -16.50 11.08 19.45
C ASN A 117 -15.97 10.37 18.19
N GLU A 118 -16.86 9.72 17.45
CA GLU A 118 -16.53 8.93 16.26
C GLU A 118 -15.87 9.74 15.13
N ILE A 119 -16.31 10.98 14.92
CA ILE A 119 -15.74 11.86 13.87
C ILE A 119 -14.29 12.22 14.21
N LYS A 120 -14.04 12.48 15.50
CA LYS A 120 -12.71 12.78 16.00
C LYS A 120 -11.80 11.55 15.89
N ASN A 121 -12.33 10.35 16.10
CA ASN A 121 -11.58 9.11 15.91
C ASN A 121 -11.15 8.89 14.45
N TYR A 122 -12.00 9.24 13.48
CA TYR A 122 -11.64 9.16 12.07
C TYR A 122 -10.46 10.09 11.71
N LEU A 123 -10.50 11.34 12.19
CA LEU A 123 -9.40 12.28 11.99
C LEU A 123 -8.11 11.85 12.71
N LEU A 124 -8.23 11.27 13.90
CA LEU A 124 -7.08 10.79 14.68
C LEU A 124 -6.38 9.58 14.03
N LYS A 125 -7.05 8.82 13.15
CA LYS A 125 -6.41 7.76 12.34
C LYS A 125 -5.39 8.31 11.33
N LEU A 126 -5.46 9.59 10.98
CA LEU A 126 -4.50 10.22 10.05
C LEU A 126 -3.16 10.53 10.73
N LYS A 127 -3.15 10.66 12.06
CA LYS A 127 -1.95 11.02 12.83
C LYS A 127 -1.71 10.02 13.97
N PRO A 128 -1.01 8.90 13.70
CA PRO A 128 -0.64 7.97 14.75
C PRO A 128 0.26 8.64 15.80
N ILE A 129 0.14 8.20 17.05
CA ILE A 129 0.96 8.62 18.19
C ILE A 129 2.40 8.17 17.97
N ILE A 130 2.55 6.88 17.62
CA ILE A 130 3.80 6.22 17.31
C ILE A 130 3.55 5.30 16.12
N LYS A 131 4.54 5.23 15.23
CA LYS A 131 4.58 4.34 14.07
C LYS A 131 5.94 3.67 14.05
N MET A 132 5.97 2.34 14.03
CA MET A 132 7.20 1.58 13.84
C MET A 132 7.01 0.48 12.81
N SER A 133 8.10 0.19 12.11
CA SER A 133 8.11 -0.80 11.04
C SER A 133 9.28 -1.75 11.17
N ILE A 134 9.02 -3.03 10.96
CA ILE A 134 10.02 -4.09 10.85
C ILE A 134 9.97 -4.64 9.43
N ILE A 135 11.10 -5.09 8.92
CA ILE A 135 11.20 -5.74 7.60
C ILE A 135 11.41 -7.22 7.84
N GLU A 136 10.50 -8.03 7.32
CA GLU A 136 10.56 -9.49 7.32
C GLU A 136 10.81 -9.96 5.89
N ASN A 137 11.81 -10.82 5.70
CA ASN A 137 12.17 -11.34 4.37
C ASN A 137 11.66 -12.77 4.18
N ASP A 138 11.49 -13.13 2.90
CA ASP A 138 11.24 -14.50 2.41
C ASP A 138 10.07 -15.20 3.14
N ILE A 139 8.85 -14.70 2.91
CA ILE A 139 7.61 -15.32 3.41
C ILE A 139 6.99 -16.12 2.26
N LEU A 140 7.02 -17.44 2.37
CA LEU A 140 6.53 -18.34 1.33
C LEU A 140 5.02 -18.20 1.13
N LYS A 141 4.54 -18.62 -0.04
CA LYS A 141 3.11 -18.74 -0.36
C LYS A 141 2.38 -19.54 0.72
N ALA A 142 1.21 -19.05 1.14
CA ALA A 142 0.36 -19.64 2.17
C ALA A 142 1.02 -19.79 3.56
N GLN A 143 2.24 -19.27 3.76
CA GLN A 143 2.91 -19.30 5.04
C GLN A 143 2.32 -18.23 5.97
N GLU A 144 2.16 -18.61 7.23
CA GLU A 144 1.84 -17.72 8.33
C GLU A 144 3.11 -17.48 9.16
N ARG A 145 3.40 -16.22 9.47
CA ARG A 145 4.53 -15.83 10.31
C ARG A 145 4.02 -15.01 11.48
N GLU A 146 4.41 -15.41 12.68
CA GLU A 146 4.19 -14.63 13.89
C GLU A 146 5.16 -13.44 13.93
N VAL A 147 4.64 -12.26 14.23
CA VAL A 147 5.41 -11.03 14.28
C VAL A 147 5.20 -10.38 15.64
N LYS A 148 6.32 -10.05 16.28
CA LYS A 148 6.36 -9.39 17.58
C LYS A 148 6.90 -7.98 17.43
N PHE A 149 6.06 -6.99 17.75
CA PHE A 149 6.49 -5.59 17.84
C PHE A 149 6.69 -5.21 19.30
N ILE A 150 7.82 -4.58 19.58
CA ILE A 150 8.10 -3.95 20.88
C ILE A 150 8.06 -2.45 20.67
N ILE A 151 7.03 -1.79 21.21
CA ILE A 151 6.82 -0.36 21.02
C ILE A 151 7.47 0.44 22.15
N GLU A 152 8.66 0.97 21.92
CA GLU A 152 9.43 1.75 22.90
C GLU A 152 10.01 3.06 22.32
N PRO A 153 10.04 4.16 23.09
CA PRO A 153 9.34 4.37 24.37
C PRO A 153 7.87 4.76 24.14
N PHE A 154 6.93 4.02 24.75
CA PHE A 154 5.51 4.34 24.72
C PHE A 154 5.11 5.16 25.95
N THR A 155 5.07 6.49 25.80
CA THR A 155 4.82 7.44 26.90
C THR A 155 3.36 7.87 27.03
N TYR A 156 2.45 7.37 26.19
CA TYR A 156 1.05 7.76 26.19
C TYR A 156 0.24 7.06 27.28
N ILE A 157 -0.48 7.85 28.09
CA ILE A 157 -1.16 7.39 29.31
C ILE A 157 -2.66 7.12 29.07
N GLY A 158 -3.28 7.76 28.09
CA GLY A 158 -4.71 7.63 27.78
C GLY A 158 -5.05 6.39 26.95
N ASP A 159 -6.34 6.22 26.65
CA ASP A 159 -6.83 5.11 25.84
C ASP A 159 -6.31 5.19 24.40
N TYR A 160 -5.78 4.07 23.92
CA TYR A 160 -5.22 3.96 22.58
C TYR A 160 -5.68 2.66 21.91
N ASN A 161 -5.69 2.67 20.58
CA ASN A 161 -5.90 1.47 19.77
C ASN A 161 -4.67 1.24 18.89
N VAL A 162 -4.28 -0.02 18.71
CA VAL A 162 -3.16 -0.41 17.86
C VAL A 162 -3.69 -1.04 16.59
N SER A 163 -3.15 -0.62 15.45
CA SER A 163 -3.34 -1.27 14.16
C SER A 163 -2.01 -1.83 13.64
N ILE A 164 -2.07 -2.97 12.97
CA ILE A 164 -0.97 -3.55 12.22
C ILE A 164 -1.35 -3.50 10.74
N GLY A 165 -0.42 -3.08 9.89
CA GLY A 165 -0.55 -3.19 8.44
C GLY A 165 0.73 -3.70 7.82
N ALA A 166 0.62 -4.49 6.76
CA ALA A 166 1.76 -5.03 6.04
C ALA A 166 1.78 -4.54 4.59
N ASN A 167 2.95 -4.16 4.11
CA ASN A 167 3.20 -3.86 2.71
C ASN A 167 4.29 -4.81 2.22
N CYS A 168 3.89 -5.84 1.46
CA CYS A 168 4.75 -6.92 1.00
C CYS A 168 5.03 -6.82 -0.51
N LYS A 169 6.21 -7.29 -0.91
CA LYS A 169 6.69 -7.39 -2.30
C LYS A 169 7.34 -8.75 -2.54
#